data_AF-A0A418QYY0-F1
#
_entry.id   AF-A0A418QYY0-F1
#
_cell.length_a   1.000
_cell.length_b   1.000
_cell.length_c   1.000
_cell.angle_alpha   90.00
_cell.angle_beta   90.00
_cell.angle_gamma   90.00
#
_symmetry.space_group_name_H-M   'P 1'
#
loop_
_entity.id
_entity.type
_entity.pdbx_description
1 polymer ?
#
loop_
_entity_poly.entity_id
_entity_poly.type
_entity_poly.pdbx_seq_one_letter_code
_entity_poly.pdbx_strand_id
1 'polypeptide(L)'
;MSAWYIFSALGFYPVAPASPQYALGRPAIHAATLRLENGKTFRIRVKNQSAKNVYVKEARLNGQRLTRPFLSHQAIVDGGELVFTMAGKP
;
A
#
# COMPACT_ATOMS: atom_id res chain seq x y z
N MET A 1 -8.27 6.54 16.42
CA MET A 1 -8.23 5.09 16.10
C MET A 1 -8.72 4.76 14.69
N SER A 2 -9.80 5.35 14.17
CA SER A 2 -10.37 4.98 12.85
C SER A 2 -9.43 5.20 11.65
N ALA A 3 -8.77 6.35 11.56
CA ALA A 3 -7.83 6.62 10.47
C ALA A 3 -6.65 5.64 10.45
N TRP A 4 -6.15 5.27 11.64
CA TRP A 4 -5.10 4.26 11.78
C TRP A 4 -5.51 2.91 11.18
N TYR A 5 -6.75 2.49 11.43
CA TYR A 5 -7.27 1.24 10.86
C TYR A 5 -7.34 1.31 9.34
N ILE A 6 -7.84 2.42 8.77
CA ILE A 6 -7.94 2.58 7.32
C ILE A 6 -6.56 2.53 6.67
N PHE A 7 -5.59 3.30 7.14
CA PHE A 7 -4.22 3.26 6.61
C PHE A 7 -3.59 1.86 6.73
N SER A 8 -3.70 1.23 7.90
CA SER A 8 -3.18 -0.11 8.11
C SER A 8 -3.84 -1.14 7.19
N ALA A 9 -5.15 -1.05 6.96
CA ALA A 9 -5.87 -1.92 6.05
C ALA A 9 -5.44 -1.73 4.59
N LEU A 10 -5.12 -0.50 4.17
CA LEU A 10 -4.56 -0.18 2.85
C LEU A 10 -3.12 -0.69 2.67
N GLY A 11 -2.43 -1.02 3.77
CA GLY A 11 -1.08 -1.58 3.76
C GLY A 11 0.04 -0.54 3.80
N PHE A 12 -0.23 0.70 4.23
CA PHE A 12 0.82 1.70 4.47
C PHE A 12 0.39 2.73 5.52
N TYR A 13 1.35 3.36 6.22
CA TYR A 13 1.06 4.28 7.32
C TYR A 13 2.04 5.47 7.40
N PRO A 14 1.57 6.71 7.63
CA PRO A 14 2.43 7.87 7.83
C PRO A 14 3.02 7.90 9.25
N VAL A 15 4.14 7.18 9.46
CA VAL A 15 4.78 7.04 10.79
C VAL A 15 5.28 8.37 11.35
N ALA A 16 5.85 9.22 10.50
CA ALA A 16 6.34 10.55 10.87
C ALA A 16 5.54 11.60 10.09
N PRO A 17 4.51 12.23 10.69
CA PRO A 17 3.77 13.32 10.05
C PRO A 17 4.71 14.42 9.54
N ALA A 18 4.32 15.10 8.46
CA ALA A 18 5.15 16.04 7.68
C ALA A 18 6.33 15.41 6.90
N SER A 19 6.72 14.16 7.17
CA SER A 19 7.54 13.39 6.22
C SER A 19 6.69 13.00 5.00
N PRO A 20 7.23 13.07 3.77
CA PRO A 20 6.52 12.61 2.58
C PRO A 20 6.56 11.07 2.44
N GLN A 21 6.81 10.32 3.51
CA GLN A 21 6.99 8.86 3.47
C GLN A 21 5.88 8.14 4.24
N TYR A 22 5.36 7.10 3.61
CA TYR A 22 4.45 6.13 4.22
C TYR A 22 5.20 4.82 4.36
N ALA A 23 5.34 4.31 5.58
CA ALA A 23 5.91 2.99 5.82
C ALA A 23 4.98 1.92 5.26
N LEU A 24 5.52 0.94 4.53
CA LEU A 24 4.76 -0.20 4.04
C LEU A 24 4.45 -1.15 5.19
N GLY A 25 3.22 -1.66 5.19
CA GLY A 25 2.74 -2.68 6.12
C GLY A 25 2.10 -3.85 5.38
N ARG A 26 1.35 -4.65 6.13
CA ARG A 26 0.53 -5.74 5.59
C ARG A 26 -0.87 -5.20 5.26
N PRO A 27 -1.35 -5.27 4.01
CA PRO A 27 -2.73 -4.90 3.71
C PRO A 27 -3.72 -5.93 4.26
N ALA A 28 -4.91 -5.47 4.66
CA ALA A 28 -6.02 -6.28 5.18
C ALA A 28 -7.23 -6.30 4.22
N ILE A 29 -7.04 -5.90 2.98
CA ILE A 29 -8.05 -5.82 1.93
C ILE A 29 -7.67 -6.68 0.72
N HIS A 30 -8.59 -6.84 -0.23
CA HIS A 30 -8.30 -7.41 -1.56
C HIS A 30 -7.96 -6.33 -2.59
N ALA A 31 -8.69 -5.22 -2.56
CA ALA A 31 -8.43 -4.06 -3.41
C ALA A 31 -9.01 -2.79 -2.79
N ALA A 32 -8.45 -1.64 -3.16
CA ALA A 32 -9.01 -0.32 -2.87
C ALA A 32 -8.76 0.63 -4.03
N THR A 33 -9.61 1.64 -4.16
CA THR A 33 -9.46 2.74 -5.12
C THR A 33 -9.58 4.05 -4.36
N LEU A 34 -8.52 4.85 -4.41
CA LEU A 34 -8.45 6.17 -3.80
C LEU A 34 -8.65 7.21 -4.91
N ARG A 35 -9.71 8.00 -4.78
CA ARG A 35 -9.94 9.19 -5.61
C ARG A 35 -9.22 10.35 -4.95
N LEU A 36 -8.28 10.96 -5.67
CA LEU A 36 -7.44 12.02 -5.16
C LEU A 36 -8.03 13.37 -5.52
N GLU A 37 -7.72 14.39 -4.72
CA GLU A 37 -8.24 15.75 -4.92
C GLU A 37 -7.79 16.39 -6.25
N ASN A 38 -6.63 15.97 -6.76
CA ASN A 38 -6.12 16.38 -8.07
C ASN A 38 -6.78 15.67 -9.27
N GLY A 39 -7.88 14.93 -9.04
CA GLY A 39 -8.61 14.19 -10.07
C GLY A 39 -7.97 12.86 -10.48
N LYS A 40 -6.75 12.55 -10.02
CA LYS A 40 -6.11 11.26 -10.30
C LYS A 40 -6.68 10.16 -9.42
N THR A 41 -6.38 8.91 -9.80
CA THR A 41 -6.80 7.72 -9.07
C THR A 41 -5.58 6.88 -8.71
N PHE A 42 -5.50 6.48 -7.44
CA PHE A 42 -4.51 5.52 -6.95
C PHE A 42 -5.20 4.22 -6.56
N ARG A 43 -4.77 3.10 -7.13
CA ARG A 43 -5.35 1.77 -6.91
C ARG A 43 -4.43 0.92 -6.06
N ILE A 44 -5.01 0.10 -5.20
CA ILE A 44 -4.29 -0.90 -4.43
C ILE A 44 -4.90 -2.25 -4.77
N ARG A 45 -4.06 -3.24 -5.09
CA ARG A 45 -4.47 -4.62 -5.37
C ARG A 45 -3.62 -5.58 -4.56
N VAL A 46 -4.25 -6.59 -3.95
CA VAL A 46 -3.57 -7.58 -3.12
C VAL A 46 -3.75 -8.96 -3.74
N LYS A 47 -2.65 -9.55 -4.21
CA LYS A 47 -2.60 -10.91 -4.74
C LYS A 47 -2.35 -11.91 -3.62
N ASN A 48 -3.01 -13.06 -3.69
CA ASN A 48 -2.89 -14.17 -2.74
C ASN A 48 -3.27 -13.83 -1.29
N GLN A 49 -4.13 -12.83 -1.08
CA GLN A 49 -4.63 -12.51 0.27
C GLN A 49 -5.38 -13.72 0.85
N SER A 50 -4.95 -14.19 2.03
CA SER A 50 -5.63 -15.26 2.76
C SER A 50 -5.20 -15.26 4.23
N ALA A 51 -5.93 -16.00 5.07
CA ALA A 51 -5.56 -16.21 6.47
C ALA A 51 -4.18 -16.88 6.63
N LYS A 52 -3.72 -17.65 5.64
CA LYS A 52 -2.41 -18.33 5.65
C LYS A 52 -1.28 -17.45 5.11
N ASN A 53 -1.58 -16.52 4.21
CA ASN A 53 -0.57 -15.68 3.56
C ASN A 53 -0.44 -14.34 4.29
N VAL A 54 0.32 -14.34 5.38
CA VAL A 54 0.45 -13.19 6.28
C VAL A 54 1.62 -12.26 5.96
N TYR A 55 2.55 -12.67 5.09
CA TYR A 55 3.74 -11.89 4.74
C TYR A 55 3.60 -11.22 3.37
N VAL A 56 4.17 -10.02 3.23
CA VAL A 56 4.32 -9.36 1.92
C VAL A 56 5.60 -9.89 1.27
N LYS A 57 5.46 -10.66 0.18
CA LYS A 57 6.59 -11.16 -0.60
C LYS A 57 7.21 -10.05 -1.47
N GLU A 58 6.36 -9.25 -2.08
CA GLU A 58 6.77 -8.07 -2.84
C GLU A 58 5.65 -7.04 -2.92
N ALA A 59 6.05 -5.77 -3.07
CA ALA A 59 5.18 -4.68 -3.47
C ALA A 59 5.70 -4.09 -4.79
N ARG A 60 4.79 -3.80 -5.72
CA ARG A 60 5.11 -3.18 -7.01
C ARG A 60 4.30 -1.91 -7.19
N LEU A 61 4.96 -0.81 -7.50
CA LEU A 61 4.33 0.45 -7.88
C LEU A 61 4.43 0.58 -9.40
N ASN A 62 3.28 0.66 -10.09
CA ASN A 62 3.21 0.80 -11.54
C ASN A 62 4.08 -0.26 -12.28
N GLY A 63 4.04 -1.50 -11.80
CA GLY A 63 4.82 -2.63 -12.32
C GLY A 63 6.27 -2.73 -11.81
N GLN A 64 6.83 -1.65 -11.26
CA GLN A 64 8.20 -1.61 -10.75
C GLN A 64 8.25 -2.10 -9.29
N ARG A 65 9.18 -3.01 -8.98
CA ARG A 65 9.34 -3.55 -7.63
C ARG A 65 9.87 -2.47 -6.68
N LEU A 66 9.20 -2.28 -5.56
CA LEU A 66 9.71 -1.45 -4.47
C LEU A 66 10.82 -2.21 -3.73
N THR A 67 12.00 -1.59 -3.65
CA THR A 67 13.17 -2.11 -2.93
C THR A 67 13.32 -1.51 -1.54
N ARG A 68 12.55 -0.46 -1.24
CA ARG A 68 12.54 0.24 0.04
C ARG A 68 11.23 -0.05 0.78
N PRO A 69 11.23 -0.07 2.13
CA PRO A 69 10.05 -0.36 2.93
C PRO A 69 9.11 0.85 3.07
N PHE A 70 9.10 1.77 2.10
CA PHE A 70 8.25 2.95 2.14
C PHE A 70 7.78 3.37 0.74
N LEU A 71 6.64 4.06 0.71
CA LEU A 71 6.05 4.71 -0.44
C LEU A 71 6.11 6.23 -0.24
N SER A 72 6.47 7.00 -1.27
CA SER A 72 6.45 8.46 -1.16
C SER A 72 5.05 9.02 -1.37
N HIS A 73 4.76 10.17 -0.79
CA HIS A 73 3.52 10.91 -1.01
C HIS A 73 3.35 11.24 -2.49
N GLN A 74 4.44 11.70 -3.14
CA GLN A 74 4.45 11.98 -4.58
C GLN A 74 3.99 10.78 -5.41
N ALA A 75 4.45 9.57 -5.09
CA ALA A 75 4.04 8.35 -5.77
C ALA A 75 2.54 8.04 -5.64
N ILE A 76 1.91 8.41 -4.52
CA ILE A 76 0.47 8.28 -4.33
C ILE A 76 -0.26 9.34 -5.15
N VAL A 77 0.13 10.62 -5.00
CA VAL A 77 -0.58 11.72 -5.66
C VAL A 77 -0.42 11.72 -7.17
N ASP A 78 0.61 11.07 -7.71
CA ASP A 78 0.76 10.82 -9.14
C ASP A 78 -0.20 9.75 -9.69
N GLY A 79 -0.92 9.06 -8.81
CA GLY A 79 -1.88 8.01 -9.16
C GLY A 79 -1.19 6.71 -9.58
N GLY A 80 -1.96 5.84 -10.23
CA GLY A 80 -1.47 4.55 -10.71
C GLY A 80 -1.90 3.39 -9.82
N GLU A 81 -1.05 2.37 -9.68
CA GLU A 81 -1.38 1.13 -8.97
C GLU A 81 -0.23 0.61 -8.09
N LEU A 82 -0.56 0.29 -6.84
CA LEU A 82 0.27 -0.46 -5.90
C LEU A 82 -0.25 -1.89 -5.77
N VAL A 83 0.59 -2.86 -6.14
CA VAL A 83 0.26 -4.29 -6.07
C VAL A 83 1.09 -4.96 -4.98
N PHE A 84 0.42 -5.51 -3.97
CA PHE A 84 1.02 -6.40 -2.99
C PHE A 84 0.87 -7.85 -3.43
N THR A 85 1.92 -8.65 -3.29
CA THR A 85 1.85 -10.12 -3.42
C THR A 85 2.11 -10.75 -2.07
N MET A 86 1.13 -11.48 -1.54
CA MET A 86 1.21 -12.12 -0.23
C MET A 86 1.81 -13.53 -0.31
N ALA A 87 2.45 -13.96 0.77
CA ALA A 87 3.01 -15.30 0.94
C ALA A 87 2.83 -15.83 2.38
N GLY A 88 2.84 -17.15 2.53
CA GLY A 88 2.74 -17.82 3.83
C GLY A 88 4.06 -17.90 4.60
N LYS A 89 5.17 -17.49 3.98
CA LYS A 89 6.50 -17.40 4.57
C LYS A 89 7.17 -16.10 4.10
N PRO A 90 8.08 -15.51 4.90
CA PRO A 90 8.94 -14.42 4.47
C PRO A 90 9.78 -14.77 3.23
#